data_AF-A0D6T8-F1
#
_entry.id   AF-A0D6T8-F1
#
_cell.length_a   1.000
_cell.length_b   1.000
_cell.length_c   1.000
_cell.angle_alpha   90.00
_cell.angle_beta   90.00
_cell.angle_gamma   90.00
#
_symmetry.space_group_name_H-M   'P 1'
#
loop_
_entity.id
_entity.type
_entity.pdbx_description
1 polymer ?
#
loop_
_entity_poly.entity_id
_entity_poly.type
_entity_poly.pdbx_seq_one_letter_code
_entity_poly.pdbx_strand_id
1 'polypeptide(L)'
;MNAPKCKEKNHFEREITLFCLHPRCQQKWGCQKCLSSHHKSHTECCISVSELEDTVVSAKKKIRDIVEMKFSDAIIQLDEASKLLVKKIRDVINSVQRASDVIQDQIFKELELFDYLIDGFQSQSFTTSLSNEHLDRVIQLMMPEKLQQMADHKQSQINQLLQYSKSVLEQASKFTIYPLDEIALGIKLKEFQEGEYTLAVKEYNQNNIGICYLLTNGRLNKIGQYDNGLRSGMWSEVLYYNHNRDFSITFRGQYHQGLRVNNWFYYNQDQSVIGGGQFEGGQKIGLWVEPEVFIGKWGRIIVIHKGEYVNGVRHGEWATIFGNRGQVGGGAYLQGLKHGLWTDVEGYAGFWCSMGILSQGEYVNGVKVGLWLISELNSGQMKWWRQLLIDWFKRRIVDGS
;
A
#
# COMPACT_ATOMS: atom_id res chain seq x y z
N MET A 1 39.36 -27.35 -3.33
CA MET A 1 39.09 -27.57 -4.77
C MET A 1 39.01 -26.20 -5.43
N ASN A 2 39.96 -25.85 -6.30
CA ASN A 2 39.97 -24.57 -7.01
C ASN A 2 38.88 -24.59 -8.08
N ALA A 3 37.91 -23.67 -8.01
CA ALA A 3 36.92 -23.49 -9.06
C ALA A 3 37.63 -23.17 -10.39
N PRO A 4 37.16 -23.71 -11.53
CA PRO A 4 37.77 -23.44 -12.82
C PRO A 4 37.66 -21.93 -13.13
N LYS A 5 38.81 -21.25 -13.23
CA LYS A 5 38.87 -19.89 -13.77
C LYS A 5 38.42 -19.94 -15.23
N CYS A 6 37.43 -19.13 -15.59
CA CYS A 6 36.97 -18.96 -16.97
C CYS A 6 38.17 -18.56 -17.84
N LYS A 7 38.59 -19.43 -18.77
CA LYS A 7 39.83 -19.26 -19.55
C LYS A 7 39.70 -18.28 -20.71
N GLU A 8 38.50 -17.79 -20.99
CA GLU A 8 38.26 -16.84 -22.07
C GLU A 8 38.09 -15.42 -21.51
N LYS A 9 39.19 -14.65 -21.52
CA LYS A 9 39.23 -13.25 -21.08
C LYS A 9 38.30 -12.31 -21.87
N ASN A 10 37.74 -12.75 -23.00
CA ASN A 10 36.97 -11.90 -23.92
C ASN A 10 35.44 -11.96 -23.74
N HIS A 11 34.93 -12.74 -22.79
CA HIS A 11 33.48 -12.82 -22.55
C HIS A 11 32.92 -11.67 -21.70
N PHE A 12 33.78 -10.99 -20.92
CA PHE A 12 33.34 -10.01 -19.92
C PHE A 12 32.91 -8.67 -20.52
N GLU A 13 33.31 -8.37 -21.77
CA GLU A 13 33.12 -7.04 -22.35
C GLU A 13 31.86 -6.90 -23.21
N ARG A 14 31.09 -7.97 -23.49
CA ARG A 14 29.92 -7.84 -24.41
C ARG A 14 28.61 -8.54 -24.05
N GLU A 15 28.51 -9.43 -23.07
CA GLU A 15 27.21 -10.09 -22.76
C GLU A 15 27.05 -10.43 -21.27
N ILE A 16 26.79 -9.41 -20.44
CA ILE A 16 26.27 -9.63 -19.08
C ILE A 16 24.77 -9.94 -19.21
N THR A 17 24.40 -11.22 -19.24
CA THR A 17 23.01 -11.65 -19.53
C THR A 17 22.20 -12.01 -18.28
N LEU A 18 22.81 -12.37 -17.16
CA LEU A 18 22.10 -12.84 -15.96
C LEU A 18 22.76 -12.37 -14.65
N PHE A 19 21.93 -12.03 -13.66
CA PHE A 19 22.34 -11.74 -12.28
C PHE A 19 21.89 -12.86 -11.34
N CYS A 20 22.83 -13.52 -10.66
CA CYS A 20 22.53 -14.64 -9.75
C CYS A 20 22.43 -14.17 -8.30
N LEU A 21 21.27 -14.37 -7.68
CA LEU A 21 20.98 -13.97 -6.30
C LEU A 21 21.34 -15.05 -5.26
N HIS A 22 21.91 -16.18 -5.68
CA HIS A 22 22.16 -17.30 -4.77
C HIS A 22 23.33 -17.01 -3.80
N PRO A 23 23.17 -17.16 -2.47
CA PRO A 23 24.14 -16.69 -1.47
C PRO A 23 25.52 -17.36 -1.53
N ARG A 24 25.58 -18.58 -2.06
CA ARG A 24 26.84 -19.36 -2.23
C ARG A 24 27.51 -19.15 -3.59
N CYS A 25 26.95 -18.32 -4.46
CA CYS A 25 27.51 -18.06 -5.78
C CYS A 25 28.63 -17.02 -5.69
N GLN A 26 29.88 -17.42 -5.92
CA GLN A 26 31.03 -16.52 -5.93
C GLN A 26 31.13 -15.70 -7.24
N GLN A 27 30.37 -16.07 -8.28
CA GLN A 27 30.28 -15.35 -9.55
C GLN A 27 28.89 -14.71 -9.70
N LYS A 28 28.73 -13.47 -9.21
CA LYS A 28 27.45 -12.74 -9.24
C LYS A 28 26.99 -12.33 -10.65
N TRP A 29 27.91 -12.31 -11.61
CA TRP A 29 27.70 -11.88 -12.99
C TRP A 29 28.29 -12.92 -13.93
N GLY A 30 27.56 -13.31 -14.98
CA GLY A 30 28.06 -14.24 -15.98
C GLY A 30 27.11 -14.40 -17.16
N CYS A 31 27.61 -14.93 -18.26
CA CYS A 31 26.78 -15.27 -19.40
C CYS A 31 25.90 -16.51 -19.11
N GLN A 32 24.83 -16.69 -19.87
CA GLN A 32 23.89 -17.81 -19.71
C GLN A 32 24.57 -19.19 -19.66
N LYS A 33 25.64 -19.40 -20.43
CA LYS A 33 26.43 -20.66 -20.42
C LYS A 33 27.20 -20.88 -19.11
N CYS A 34 27.74 -19.82 -18.51
CA CYS A 34 28.44 -19.89 -17.23
C CYS A 34 27.46 -20.20 -16.10
N LEU A 35 26.24 -19.66 -16.13
CA LEU A 35 25.24 -19.89 -15.10
C LEU A 35 24.53 -21.25 -15.23
N SER A 36 24.24 -21.70 -16.45
CA SER A 36 23.62 -23.00 -16.70
C SER A 36 24.51 -24.19 -16.33
N SER A 37 25.84 -24.02 -16.39
CA SER A 37 26.80 -25.05 -15.97
C SER A 37 27.06 -25.05 -14.45
N HIS A 38 26.91 -23.90 -13.79
CA HIS A 38 27.17 -23.73 -12.36
C HIS A 38 25.97 -24.08 -11.46
N HIS A 39 24.74 -24.02 -11.99
CA HIS A 39 23.52 -24.17 -11.20
C HIS A 39 22.40 -24.89 -11.97
N LYS A 40 22.48 -26.22 -12.12
CA LYS A 40 21.33 -27.03 -12.58
C LYS A 40 20.13 -27.00 -11.62
N SER A 41 20.31 -26.57 -10.37
CA SER A 41 19.29 -26.60 -9.30
C SER A 41 18.76 -25.24 -8.82
N HIS A 42 19.23 -24.10 -9.37
CA HIS A 42 18.88 -22.76 -8.84
C HIS A 42 18.57 -21.71 -9.93
N THR A 43 18.01 -22.14 -11.06
CA THR A 43 17.60 -21.26 -12.15
C THR A 43 16.59 -20.19 -11.71
N GLU A 44 15.82 -20.44 -10.66
CA GLU A 44 14.83 -19.50 -10.10
C GLU A 44 15.43 -18.24 -9.45
N CYS A 45 16.74 -18.23 -9.18
CA CYS A 45 17.44 -17.10 -8.54
C CYS A 45 18.16 -16.18 -9.55
N CYS A 46 17.99 -16.40 -10.86
CA CYS A 46 18.66 -15.64 -11.91
C CYS A 46 17.69 -14.64 -12.54
N ILE A 47 18.07 -13.36 -12.60
CA ILE A 47 17.32 -12.33 -13.33
C ILE A 47 18.06 -12.02 -14.62
N SER A 48 17.36 -12.10 -15.76
CA SER A 48 17.93 -11.69 -17.05
C SER A 48 17.91 -10.18 -17.19
N VAL A 49 19.12 -9.61 -17.26
CA VAL A 49 19.30 -8.17 -17.48
C VAL A 49 18.86 -7.81 -18.90
N SER A 50 19.15 -8.68 -19.87
CA SER A 50 18.74 -8.49 -21.26
C SER A 50 17.24 -8.55 -21.44
N GLU A 51 16.51 -9.41 -20.72
CA GLU A 51 15.03 -9.42 -20.77
C GLU A 51 14.42 -8.11 -20.24
N LEU A 52 15.07 -7.49 -19.26
CA LEU A 52 14.66 -6.20 -18.71
C LEU A 52 14.94 -5.07 -19.69
N GLU A 53 16.12 -5.07 -20.31
CA GLU A 53 16.50 -4.12 -21.35
C GLU A 53 15.62 -4.25 -22.60
N ASP A 54 15.38 -5.47 -23.07
CA ASP A 54 14.49 -5.77 -24.21
C ASP A 54 13.07 -5.32 -23.93
N THR A 55 12.61 -5.49 -22.68
CA THR A 55 11.32 -4.96 -22.24
C THR A 55 11.27 -3.44 -22.37
N VAL A 56 12.30 -2.74 -21.90
CA VAL A 56 12.37 -1.27 -21.96
C VAL A 56 12.45 -0.78 -23.41
N VAL A 57 13.26 -1.44 -24.25
CA VAL A 57 13.39 -1.14 -25.68
C VAL A 57 12.05 -1.39 -26.41
N SER A 58 11.38 -2.50 -26.12
CA SER A 58 10.05 -2.82 -26.66
C SER A 58 9.01 -1.78 -26.24
N ALA A 59 9.02 -1.34 -24.98
CA ALA A 59 8.15 -0.28 -24.48
C ALA A 59 8.42 1.06 -25.18
N LYS A 60 9.70 1.44 -25.36
CA LYS A 60 10.10 2.65 -26.11
C LYS A 60 9.60 2.63 -27.55
N LYS A 61 9.72 1.47 -28.22
CA LYS A 61 9.22 1.29 -29.60
C LYS A 61 7.70 1.46 -29.65
N LYS A 62 6.96 0.79 -28.77
CA LYS A 62 5.49 0.94 -28.69
C LYS A 62 5.06 2.37 -28.42
N ILE A 63 5.72 3.08 -27.49
CA ILE A 63 5.42 4.49 -27.21
C ILE A 63 5.62 5.36 -28.46
N ARG A 64 6.67 5.11 -29.25
CA ARG A 64 6.91 5.82 -30.50
C ARG A 64 5.80 5.55 -31.53
N ASP A 65 5.40 4.29 -31.68
CA ASP A 65 4.37 3.88 -32.64
C ASP A 65 2.98 4.45 -32.28
N ILE A 66 2.73 4.72 -30.99
CA ILE A 66 1.49 5.33 -30.48
C ILE A 66 1.35 6.81 -30.87
N VAL A 67 2.45 7.53 -31.13
CA VAL A 67 2.41 8.96 -31.50
C VAL A 67 1.72 9.19 -32.85
N GLU A 68 1.60 8.16 -33.69
CA GLU A 68 0.97 8.23 -35.01
C GLU A 68 -0.50 7.73 -35.03
N MET A 69 -1.06 7.34 -33.88
CA MET A 69 -2.41 6.77 -33.77
C MET A 69 -3.50 7.84 -33.55
N LYS A 70 -4.77 7.48 -33.84
CA LYS A 70 -5.93 8.28 -33.42
C LYS A 70 -5.96 8.35 -31.88
N PHE A 71 -6.31 9.52 -31.34
CA PHE A 71 -6.21 9.86 -29.91
C PHE A 71 -6.85 8.84 -28.94
N SER A 72 -8.03 8.31 -29.28
CA SER A 72 -8.70 7.28 -28.46
C SER A 72 -7.92 5.97 -28.37
N ASP A 73 -7.29 5.56 -29.46
CA ASP A 73 -6.55 4.32 -29.56
C ASP A 73 -5.18 4.47 -28.88
N ALA A 74 -4.59 5.66 -28.99
CA ALA A 74 -3.32 6.02 -28.33
C ALA A 74 -3.44 5.97 -26.79
N ILE A 75 -4.54 6.48 -26.22
CA ILE A 75 -4.77 6.43 -24.76
C ILE A 75 -4.90 5.00 -24.26
N ILE A 76 -5.67 4.16 -24.96
CA ILE A 76 -5.86 2.75 -24.58
C ILE A 76 -4.51 2.01 -24.62
N GLN A 77 -3.73 2.19 -25.68
CA GLN A 77 -2.43 1.51 -25.79
C GLN A 77 -1.39 2.05 -24.80
N LEU A 78 -1.41 3.34 -24.46
CA LEU A 78 -0.54 3.91 -23.41
C LEU A 78 -0.91 3.36 -22.03
N ASP A 79 -2.19 3.25 -21.73
CA ASP A 79 -2.67 2.64 -20.49
C ASP A 79 -2.23 1.18 -20.40
N GLU A 80 -2.41 0.38 -21.47
CA GLU A 80 -1.94 -1.01 -21.52
C GLU A 80 -0.41 -1.15 -21.37
N ALA A 81 0.36 -0.32 -22.07
CA ALA A 81 1.82 -0.31 -21.98
C ALA A 81 2.30 0.08 -20.57
N SER A 82 1.65 1.09 -19.96
CA SER A 82 1.96 1.52 -18.60
C SER A 82 1.63 0.43 -17.56
N LYS A 83 0.48 -0.25 -17.71
CA LYS A 83 0.09 -1.38 -16.86
C LYS A 83 1.09 -2.53 -16.95
N LEU A 84 1.55 -2.85 -18.16
CA LEU A 84 2.56 -3.90 -18.38
C LEU A 84 3.91 -3.54 -17.73
N LEU A 85 4.35 -2.29 -17.86
CA LEU A 85 5.59 -1.82 -17.25
C LEU A 85 5.51 -1.86 -15.71
N VAL A 86 4.42 -1.38 -15.13
CA VAL A 86 4.17 -1.42 -13.68
C VAL A 86 4.16 -2.86 -13.17
N LYS A 87 3.53 -3.79 -13.91
CA LYS A 87 3.53 -5.22 -13.57
C LYS A 87 4.96 -5.77 -13.52
N LYS A 88 5.77 -5.52 -14.55
CA LYS A 88 7.16 -6.01 -14.60
C LYS A 88 8.05 -5.43 -13.49
N ILE A 89 7.91 -4.14 -13.19
CA ILE A 89 8.62 -3.51 -12.05
C ILE A 89 8.23 -4.18 -10.73
N ARG A 90 6.93 -4.47 -10.53
CA ARG A 90 6.45 -5.20 -9.34
C ARG A 90 7.03 -6.61 -9.26
N ASP A 91 7.10 -7.32 -10.37
CA ASP A 91 7.67 -8.66 -10.42
C ASP A 91 9.16 -8.66 -10.02
N VAL A 92 9.92 -7.63 -10.43
CA VAL A 92 11.31 -7.42 -10.01
C VAL A 92 11.41 -7.14 -8.51
N ILE A 93 10.61 -6.21 -7.98
CA ILE A 93 10.58 -5.89 -6.55
C ILE A 93 10.26 -7.13 -5.71
N ASN A 94 9.24 -7.88 -6.10
CA ASN A 94 8.85 -9.13 -5.41
C ASN A 94 9.97 -10.18 -5.46
N SER A 95 10.76 -10.21 -6.53
CA SER A 95 11.88 -11.16 -6.66
C SER A 95 13.07 -10.75 -5.79
N VAL A 96 13.34 -9.45 -5.67
CA VAL A 96 14.34 -8.92 -4.73
C VAL A 96 13.90 -9.17 -3.28
N GLN A 97 12.62 -8.96 -2.95
CA GLN A 97 12.11 -9.22 -1.61
C GLN A 97 12.24 -10.69 -1.22
N ARG A 98 11.83 -11.62 -2.11
CA ARG A 98 12.00 -13.06 -1.88
C ARG A 98 13.46 -13.45 -1.65
N ALA A 99 14.38 -12.89 -2.43
CA ALA A 99 15.81 -13.14 -2.21
C ALA A 99 16.30 -12.61 -0.85
N SER A 100 15.82 -11.44 -0.43
CA SER A 100 16.09 -10.89 0.90
C SER A 100 15.57 -11.80 2.01
N ASP A 101 14.33 -12.29 1.89
CA ASP A 101 13.69 -13.16 2.89
C ASP A 101 14.46 -14.49 3.04
N VAL A 102 14.90 -15.08 1.92
CA VAL A 102 15.74 -16.30 1.93
C VAL A 102 17.08 -16.07 2.63
N ILE A 103 17.71 -14.91 2.40
CA ILE A 103 18.96 -14.55 3.07
C ILE A 103 18.75 -14.39 4.57
N GLN A 104 17.65 -13.73 4.98
CA GLN A 104 17.32 -13.55 6.40
C GLN A 104 17.01 -14.88 7.09
N ASP A 105 16.23 -15.75 6.47
CA ASP A 105 15.95 -17.10 6.99
C ASP A 105 17.24 -17.92 7.14
N GLN A 106 18.16 -17.84 6.18
CA GLN A 106 19.45 -18.53 6.30
C GLN A 106 20.28 -17.97 7.47
N ILE A 107 20.32 -16.64 7.65
CA ILE A 107 21.02 -16.02 8.78
C ILE A 107 20.41 -16.49 10.10
N PHE A 108 19.08 -16.51 10.20
CA PHE A 108 18.37 -16.92 11.41
C PHE A 108 18.66 -18.38 11.76
N LYS A 109 18.62 -19.29 10.78
CA LYS A 109 18.99 -20.71 10.97
C LYS A 109 20.44 -20.91 11.39
N GLU A 110 21.36 -20.10 10.85
CA GLU A 110 22.76 -20.14 11.26
C GLU A 110 22.89 -19.65 12.72
N LEU A 111 22.16 -18.60 13.13
CA LEU A 111 22.14 -18.10 14.52
C LEU A 111 21.50 -19.10 15.50
N GLU A 112 20.38 -19.74 15.15
CA GLU A 112 19.76 -20.79 15.99
C GLU A 112 20.72 -21.97 16.21
N LEU A 113 21.46 -22.37 15.17
CA LEU A 113 22.48 -23.40 15.30
C LEU A 113 23.60 -22.95 16.25
N PHE A 114 24.00 -21.69 16.22
CA PHE A 114 24.98 -21.14 17.16
C PHE A 114 24.47 -21.15 18.60
N ASP A 115 23.25 -20.70 18.85
CA ASP A 115 22.64 -20.70 20.18
C ASP A 115 22.55 -22.14 20.74
N TYR A 116 22.11 -23.10 19.92
CA TYR A 116 22.08 -24.52 20.28
C TYR A 116 23.46 -25.08 20.65
N LEU A 117 24.50 -24.71 19.90
CA LEU A 117 25.88 -25.12 20.20
C LEU A 117 26.38 -24.50 21.51
N ILE A 118 26.11 -23.20 21.74
CA ILE A 118 26.48 -22.49 22.97
C ILE A 118 25.80 -23.16 24.18
N ASP A 119 24.50 -23.40 24.10
CA ASP A 119 23.73 -24.04 25.16
C ASP A 119 24.27 -25.44 25.48
N GLY A 120 24.57 -26.24 24.45
CA GLY A 120 25.13 -27.58 24.61
C GLY A 120 26.56 -27.59 25.20
N PHE A 121 27.37 -26.56 24.93
CA PHE A 121 28.68 -26.38 25.58
C PHE A 121 28.52 -25.99 27.05
N GLN A 122 27.58 -25.10 27.37
CA GLN A 122 27.34 -24.63 28.74
C GLN A 122 26.74 -25.72 29.64
N SER A 123 25.87 -26.58 29.09
CA SER A 123 25.22 -27.67 29.82
C SER A 123 26.12 -28.89 30.08
N GLN A 124 27.37 -28.91 29.58
CA GLN A 124 28.29 -30.05 29.59
C GLN A 124 27.69 -31.37 29.04
N SER A 125 26.61 -31.30 28.26
CA SER A 125 25.85 -32.49 27.84
C SER A 125 26.44 -33.23 26.62
N PHE A 126 27.55 -32.77 26.04
CA PHE A 126 28.25 -33.50 24.98
C PHE A 126 29.22 -34.54 25.57
N THR A 127 28.68 -35.68 26.04
CA THR A 127 29.49 -36.72 26.69
C THR A 127 30.13 -37.75 25.73
N THR A 128 30.03 -37.62 24.40
CA THR A 128 30.63 -38.62 23.48
C THR A 128 31.17 -38.06 22.15
N SER A 129 32.48 -38.25 21.95
CA SER A 129 33.23 -38.41 20.69
C SER A 129 33.10 -37.37 19.56
N LEU A 130 33.20 -36.08 19.85
CA LEU A 130 33.75 -35.16 18.84
C LEU A 130 35.27 -35.33 18.85
N SER A 131 35.86 -35.71 17.72
CA SER A 131 37.33 -35.71 17.58
C SER A 131 37.87 -34.31 17.82
N ASN A 132 39.09 -34.19 18.35
CA ASN A 132 39.74 -32.90 18.58
C ASN A 132 39.76 -32.01 17.32
N GLU A 133 39.81 -32.61 16.12
CA GLU A 133 39.69 -31.89 14.85
C GLU A 133 38.33 -31.20 14.65
N HIS A 134 37.23 -31.83 15.08
CA HIS A 134 35.90 -31.21 15.00
C HIS A 134 35.76 -30.08 16.03
N LEU A 135 36.33 -30.25 17.23
CA LEU A 135 36.35 -29.20 18.26
C LEU A 135 37.16 -27.99 17.79
N ASP A 136 38.34 -28.21 17.21
CA ASP A 136 39.18 -27.15 16.66
C ASP A 136 38.49 -26.42 15.50
N ARG A 137 37.73 -27.13 14.65
CA ARG A 137 36.93 -26.49 13.59
C ARG A 137 35.78 -25.65 14.15
N VAL A 138 35.09 -26.11 15.19
CA VAL A 138 34.04 -25.34 15.85
C VAL A 138 34.64 -24.11 16.54
N ILE A 139 35.73 -24.24 17.29
CA ILE A 139 36.46 -23.13 17.92
C ILE A 139 36.95 -22.13 16.86
N GLN A 140 37.50 -22.61 15.74
CA GLN A 140 37.92 -21.73 14.63
C GLN A 140 36.77 -21.04 13.91
N LEU A 141 35.55 -21.58 13.94
CA LEU A 141 34.34 -20.96 13.38
C LEU A 141 33.65 -20.02 14.36
N MET A 142 33.78 -20.27 15.67
CA MET A 142 33.24 -19.45 16.75
C MET A 142 34.17 -18.30 17.18
N MET A 143 35.32 -18.09 16.51
CA MET A 143 36.11 -16.89 16.73
C MET A 143 35.25 -15.65 16.43
N PRO A 144 35.07 -14.72 17.38
CA PRO A 144 34.25 -13.53 17.19
C PRO A 144 34.57 -12.75 15.92
N GLU A 145 35.85 -12.75 15.53
CA GLU A 145 36.36 -12.12 14.32
C GLU A 145 35.79 -12.74 13.03
N LYS A 146 35.65 -14.07 12.95
CA LYS A 146 35.07 -14.72 11.75
C LYS A 146 33.55 -14.55 11.68
N LEU A 147 32.87 -14.58 12.82
CA LEU A 147 31.44 -14.29 12.90
C LEU A 147 31.16 -12.84 12.49
N GLN A 148 31.96 -11.89 12.97
CA GLN A 148 31.88 -10.50 12.56
C GLN A 148 32.16 -10.34 11.07
N GLN A 149 33.19 -11.01 10.53
CA GLN A 149 33.46 -10.99 9.08
C GLN A 149 32.31 -11.57 8.24
N MET A 150 31.65 -12.64 8.71
CA MET A 150 30.47 -13.20 8.04
C MET A 150 29.28 -12.24 8.10
N ALA A 151 29.01 -11.64 9.26
CA ALA A 151 27.96 -10.64 9.43
C ALA A 151 28.20 -9.42 8.54
N ASP A 152 29.43 -8.89 8.53
CA ASP A 152 29.83 -7.77 7.68
C ASP A 152 29.70 -8.11 6.19
N HIS A 153 30.08 -9.33 5.80
CA HIS A 153 29.93 -9.80 4.43
C HIS A 153 28.45 -9.87 4.02
N LYS A 154 27.58 -10.44 4.87
CA LYS A 154 26.14 -10.52 4.62
C LYS A 154 25.48 -9.14 4.60
N GLN A 155 25.85 -8.24 5.52
CA GLN A 155 25.36 -6.87 5.55
C GLN A 155 25.79 -6.10 4.29
N SER A 156 27.01 -6.32 3.80
CA SER A 156 27.48 -5.79 2.51
C SER A 156 26.66 -6.30 1.33
N GLN A 157 26.28 -7.59 1.32
CA GLN A 157 25.39 -8.16 0.29
C GLN A 157 24.00 -7.51 0.31
N ILE A 158 23.43 -7.30 1.50
CA ILE A 158 22.14 -6.59 1.67
C ILE A 158 22.25 -5.15 1.14
N ASN A 159 23.32 -4.44 1.49
CA ASN A 159 23.53 -3.06 1.04
C ASN A 159 23.67 -2.96 -0.48
N GLN A 160 24.36 -3.92 -1.13
CA GLN A 160 24.45 -4.00 -2.59
C GLN A 160 23.08 -4.21 -3.25
N LEU A 161 22.23 -5.08 -2.68
CA LEU A 161 20.87 -5.31 -3.19
C LEU A 161 19.99 -4.07 -3.03
N LEU A 162 20.10 -3.36 -1.90
CA LEU A 162 19.39 -2.10 -1.66
C LEU A 162 19.86 -0.99 -2.60
N GLN A 163 21.16 -0.91 -2.90
CA GLN A 163 21.68 0.07 -3.85
C GLN A 163 21.20 -0.25 -5.28
N TYR A 164 21.18 -1.53 -5.67
CA TYR A 164 20.65 -1.97 -6.95
C TYR A 164 19.15 -1.67 -7.09
N SER A 165 18.34 -1.98 -6.06
CA SER A 165 16.91 -1.68 -6.08
C SER A 165 16.64 -0.17 -6.17
N LYS A 166 17.43 0.67 -5.45
CA LYS A 166 17.37 2.13 -5.59
C LYS A 166 17.71 2.59 -7.00
N SER A 167 18.75 2.06 -7.63
CA SER A 167 19.11 2.39 -9.01
C SER A 167 18.01 2.02 -10.00
N VAL A 168 17.40 0.83 -9.85
CA VAL A 168 16.24 0.41 -10.66
C VAL A 168 15.04 1.33 -10.44
N LEU A 169 14.73 1.71 -9.20
CA LEU A 169 13.67 2.66 -8.89
C LEU A 169 13.95 4.05 -9.45
N GLU A 170 15.20 4.53 -9.38
CA GLU A 170 15.60 5.82 -9.94
C GLU A 170 15.47 5.81 -11.47
N GLN A 171 15.95 4.75 -12.14
CA GLN A 171 15.75 4.58 -13.57
C GLN A 171 14.25 4.51 -13.92
N ALA A 172 13.47 3.71 -13.18
CA ALA A 172 12.02 3.64 -13.35
C ALA A 172 11.33 4.99 -13.13
N SER A 173 11.81 5.83 -12.22
CA SER A 173 11.30 7.20 -11.99
C SER A 173 11.70 8.19 -13.09
N LYS A 174 12.78 7.92 -13.83
CA LYS A 174 13.06 8.65 -15.09
C LYS A 174 12.13 8.20 -16.22
N PHE A 175 11.47 7.05 -16.07
CA PHE A 175 10.44 6.51 -16.96
C PHE A 175 9.02 6.69 -16.42
N THR A 176 8.81 7.26 -15.22
CA THR A 176 7.48 7.83 -14.91
C THR A 176 7.28 8.90 -15.95
N ILE A 177 6.42 8.52 -16.89
CA ILE A 177 5.95 9.26 -18.04
C ILE A 177 6.11 10.74 -17.74
N TYR A 178 7.04 11.41 -18.44
CA TYR A 178 6.96 12.86 -18.64
C TYR A 178 5.48 13.13 -18.82
N PRO A 179 4.86 13.89 -17.92
CA PRO A 179 3.42 13.98 -17.94
C PRO A 179 3.07 14.46 -19.36
N LEU A 180 2.06 13.83 -19.97
CA LEU A 180 1.65 14.05 -21.37
C LEU A 180 1.32 15.53 -21.69
N ASP A 181 1.50 16.40 -20.71
CA ASP A 181 1.44 17.84 -20.59
C ASP A 181 2.15 18.60 -21.72
N GLU A 182 3.22 18.07 -22.33
CA GLU A 182 3.99 18.79 -23.36
C GLU A 182 3.79 18.30 -24.81
N ILE A 183 3.08 17.19 -25.04
CA ILE A 183 2.83 16.72 -26.42
C ILE A 183 1.49 17.26 -26.93
N ALA A 184 1.57 18.43 -27.57
CA ALA A 184 0.72 18.86 -28.68
C ALA A 184 -0.81 18.85 -28.47
N LEU A 185 -1.27 19.44 -27.37
CA LEU A 185 -2.69 19.72 -27.19
C LEU A 185 -2.91 21.23 -27.20
N GLY A 186 -3.74 21.71 -28.11
CA GLY A 186 -4.37 23.05 -28.02
C GLY A 186 -5.31 23.20 -26.81
N ILE A 187 -5.12 22.39 -25.78
CA ILE A 187 -5.73 22.48 -24.47
C ILE A 187 -4.97 23.59 -23.73
N LYS A 188 -5.65 24.69 -23.43
CA LYS A 188 -5.15 25.65 -22.43
C LYS A 188 -5.20 24.95 -21.06
N LEU A 189 -4.12 24.26 -20.72
CA LEU A 189 -3.83 23.86 -19.35
C LEU A 189 -3.72 25.15 -18.53
N LYS A 190 -4.72 25.42 -17.69
CA LYS A 190 -4.51 26.39 -16.61
C LYS A 190 -3.81 25.62 -15.51
N GLU A 191 -2.49 25.76 -15.46
CA GLU A 191 -1.67 25.32 -14.34
C GLU A 191 -2.27 25.86 -13.04
N PHE A 192 -2.58 24.97 -12.11
CA PHE A 192 -2.87 25.31 -10.72
C PHE A 192 -1.64 24.95 -9.89
N GLN A 193 -1.23 25.87 -9.02
CA GLN A 193 0.05 25.84 -8.31
C GLN A 193 0.22 24.66 -7.34
N GLU A 194 1.50 24.39 -7.08
CA GLU A 194 2.12 23.25 -6.41
C GLU A 194 1.48 22.81 -5.08
N GLY A 195 1.16 21.51 -5.04
CA GLY A 195 0.72 20.75 -3.87
C GLY A 195 -0.15 19.58 -4.32
N GLU A 196 0.43 18.37 -4.37
CA GLU A 196 -0.13 17.14 -4.97
C GLU A 196 -0.49 17.28 -6.46
N TYR A 197 0.24 16.60 -7.34
CA TYR A 197 0.06 16.64 -8.80
C TYR A 197 -1.40 16.37 -9.18
N THR A 198 -2.13 17.45 -9.43
CA THR A 198 -3.55 17.43 -9.75
C THR A 198 -3.73 17.90 -11.18
N LEU A 199 -3.80 16.96 -12.13
CA LEU A 199 -4.09 17.28 -13.52
C LEU A 199 -5.61 17.31 -13.71
N ALA A 200 -6.14 18.48 -14.02
CA ALA A 200 -7.52 18.66 -14.40
C ALA A 200 -7.61 18.85 -15.92
N VAL A 201 -7.95 17.79 -16.65
CA VAL A 201 -8.22 17.89 -18.10
C VAL A 201 -9.66 18.29 -18.28
N LYS A 202 -9.91 19.40 -18.98
CA LYS A 202 -11.25 19.84 -19.37
C LYS A 202 -11.34 19.94 -20.88
N GLU A 203 -12.20 19.13 -21.48
CA GLU A 203 -12.52 19.18 -22.90
C GLU A 203 -13.90 19.78 -23.09
N TYR A 204 -13.98 20.96 -23.70
CA TYR A 204 -15.25 21.64 -23.98
C TYR A 204 -15.67 21.44 -25.43
N ASN A 205 -16.94 21.11 -25.66
CA ASN A 205 -17.53 21.15 -26.99
C ASN A 205 -18.01 22.58 -27.34
N GLN A 206 -18.54 22.75 -28.56
CA GLN A 206 -19.07 24.03 -29.05
C GLN A 206 -20.23 24.61 -28.19
N ASN A 207 -20.86 23.78 -27.35
CA ASN A 207 -21.95 24.16 -26.46
C ASN A 207 -21.49 24.44 -25.02
N ASN A 208 -20.17 24.62 -24.78
CA ASN A 208 -19.58 24.77 -23.44
C ASN A 208 -19.85 23.60 -22.48
N ILE A 209 -20.23 22.43 -23.00
CA ILE A 209 -20.32 21.21 -22.20
C ILE A 209 -18.91 20.61 -22.14
N GLY A 210 -18.38 20.54 -20.92
CA GLY A 210 -17.04 20.06 -20.64
C GLY A 210 -17.04 18.65 -20.05
N ILE A 211 -16.17 17.74 -20.49
CA ILE A 211 -15.83 16.54 -19.69
C ILE A 211 -14.59 16.88 -18.87
N CYS A 212 -14.62 16.55 -17.58
CA CYS A 212 -13.48 16.77 -16.69
C CYS A 212 -12.99 15.46 -16.08
N TYR A 213 -11.67 15.32 -16.11
CA TYR A 213 -10.95 14.28 -15.39
C TYR A 213 -10.07 14.97 -14.36
N LEU A 214 -10.20 14.60 -13.10
CA LEU A 214 -9.28 15.03 -12.05
C LEU A 214 -8.37 13.85 -11.74
N LEU A 215 -7.09 13.99 -12.02
CA LEU A 215 -6.06 13.02 -11.66
C LEU A 215 -5.30 13.52 -10.44
N THR A 216 -5.30 12.79 -9.33
CA THR A 216 -4.44 13.10 -8.17
C THR A 216 -3.33 12.06 -8.12
N ASN A 217 -2.06 12.49 -8.19
CA ASN A 217 -0.89 11.59 -8.26
C ASN A 217 -1.01 10.56 -9.41
N GLY A 218 -1.49 11.02 -10.58
CA GLY A 218 -1.70 10.19 -11.76
C GLY A 218 -2.87 9.21 -11.67
N ARG A 219 -3.78 9.34 -10.69
CA ARG A 219 -4.94 8.46 -10.51
C ARG A 219 -6.25 9.21 -10.71
N LEU A 220 -7.18 8.64 -11.49
CA LEU A 220 -8.51 9.22 -11.69
C LEU A 220 -9.27 9.28 -10.38
N ASN A 221 -9.47 10.50 -9.87
CA ASN A 221 -10.14 10.79 -8.63
C ASN A 221 -11.59 11.22 -8.90
N LYS A 222 -11.83 12.04 -9.93
CA LYS A 222 -13.18 12.50 -10.28
C LYS A 222 -13.39 12.49 -11.78
N ILE A 223 -14.58 12.10 -12.19
CA ILE A 223 -15.04 12.19 -13.58
C ILE A 223 -16.48 12.69 -13.60
N GLY A 224 -16.77 13.60 -14.53
CA GLY A 224 -18.11 14.10 -14.76
C GLY A 224 -18.13 15.24 -15.77
N GLN A 225 -19.31 15.84 -15.90
CA GLN A 225 -19.56 16.91 -16.86
C GLN A 225 -19.64 18.27 -16.20
N TYR A 226 -19.21 19.29 -16.92
CA TYR A 226 -19.42 20.69 -16.60
C TYR A 226 -20.36 21.33 -17.62
N ASP A 227 -21.22 22.21 -17.14
CA ASP A 227 -22.06 23.10 -17.94
C ASP A 227 -21.81 24.52 -17.45
N ASN A 228 -21.34 25.40 -18.33
CA ASN A 228 -20.96 26.78 -18.00
C ASN A 228 -20.00 26.91 -16.81
N GLY A 229 -19.05 25.98 -16.70
CA GLY A 229 -18.05 25.97 -15.63
C GLY A 229 -18.55 25.43 -14.28
N LEU A 230 -19.82 25.05 -14.16
CA LEU A 230 -20.41 24.41 -12.99
C LEU A 230 -20.59 22.90 -13.22
N ARG A 231 -20.47 22.09 -12.17
CA ARG A 231 -20.70 20.63 -12.29
C ARG A 231 -22.16 20.37 -12.67
N SER A 232 -22.36 19.49 -13.64
CA SER A 232 -23.67 19.08 -14.13
C SER A 232 -23.68 17.60 -14.49
N GLY A 233 -24.87 17.00 -14.53
CA GLY A 233 -25.06 15.62 -14.94
C GLY A 233 -24.49 14.61 -13.95
N MET A 234 -24.16 13.41 -14.45
CA MET A 234 -23.65 12.31 -13.63
C MET A 234 -22.17 12.50 -13.29
N TRP A 235 -21.84 12.23 -12.03
CA TRP A 235 -20.49 12.31 -11.50
C TRP A 235 -20.12 11.02 -10.78
N SER A 236 -18.83 10.69 -10.84
CA SER A 236 -18.23 9.61 -10.07
C SER A 236 -16.97 10.15 -9.40
N GLU A 237 -16.94 10.11 -8.07
CA GLU A 237 -15.84 10.59 -7.23
C GLU A 237 -15.25 9.40 -6.47
N VAL A 238 -13.94 9.18 -6.51
CA VAL A 238 -13.27 8.16 -5.71
C VAL A 238 -12.95 8.74 -4.34
N LEU A 239 -13.55 8.19 -3.28
CA LEU A 239 -13.41 8.73 -1.92
C LEU A 239 -12.22 8.12 -1.17
N TYR A 240 -11.95 6.84 -1.41
CA TYR A 240 -10.89 6.12 -0.73
C TYR A 240 -10.08 5.32 -1.75
N TYR A 241 -8.76 5.41 -1.63
CA TYR A 241 -7.80 4.60 -2.36
C TYR A 241 -6.82 3.97 -1.38
N ASN A 242 -6.60 2.67 -1.52
CA ASN A 242 -5.42 2.05 -0.93
C ASN A 242 -4.23 2.17 -1.90
N HIS A 243 -3.02 2.38 -1.39
CA HIS A 243 -1.79 2.49 -2.18
C HIS A 243 -1.58 1.27 -3.09
N ASN A 244 -1.95 0.08 -2.61
CA ASN A 244 -1.81 -1.20 -3.33
C ASN A 244 -2.86 -1.44 -4.42
N ARG A 245 -3.83 -0.54 -4.59
CA ARG A 245 -4.89 -0.58 -5.64
C ARG A 245 -5.93 -1.70 -5.52
N ASP A 246 -5.89 -2.56 -4.51
CA ASP A 246 -6.94 -3.58 -4.35
C ASP A 246 -8.19 -3.07 -3.60
N PHE A 247 -8.41 -1.75 -3.58
CA PHE A 247 -9.60 -1.14 -2.98
C PHE A 247 -9.90 0.22 -3.59
N SER A 248 -11.17 0.47 -3.85
CA SER A 248 -11.69 1.82 -3.95
C SER A 248 -13.15 1.85 -3.50
N ILE A 249 -13.56 2.99 -2.93
CA ILE A 249 -14.97 3.34 -2.80
C ILE A 249 -15.22 4.52 -3.72
N THR A 250 -16.19 4.34 -4.62
CA THR A 250 -16.66 5.42 -5.50
C THR A 250 -18.00 5.95 -5.00
N PHE A 251 -18.21 7.25 -5.15
CA PHE A 251 -19.42 7.95 -4.78
C PHE A 251 -19.99 8.60 -6.02
N ARG A 252 -21.19 8.17 -6.43
CA ARG A 252 -21.80 8.59 -7.68
C ARG A 252 -23.17 9.19 -7.46
N GLY A 253 -23.49 10.16 -8.30
CA GLY A 253 -24.81 10.78 -8.33
C GLY A 253 -24.82 11.95 -9.28
N GLN A 254 -25.85 12.79 -9.17
CA GLN A 254 -26.08 13.88 -10.10
C GLN A 254 -25.69 15.23 -9.48
N TYR A 255 -25.10 16.08 -10.30
CA TYR A 255 -24.99 17.52 -10.04
C TYR A 255 -25.96 18.30 -10.91
N HIS A 256 -26.45 19.41 -10.38
CA HIS A 256 -27.17 20.45 -11.10
C HIS A 256 -26.65 21.81 -10.64
N GLN A 257 -26.13 22.62 -11.57
CA GLN A 257 -25.56 23.94 -11.29
C GLN A 257 -24.51 23.95 -10.15
N GLY A 258 -23.64 22.93 -10.13
CA GLY A 258 -22.59 22.81 -9.12
C GLY A 258 -23.03 22.20 -7.79
N LEU A 259 -24.33 21.94 -7.59
CA LEU A 259 -24.87 21.34 -6.37
C LEU A 259 -25.22 19.87 -6.57
N ARG A 260 -24.97 19.05 -5.55
CA ARG A 260 -25.44 17.65 -5.55
C ARG A 260 -26.97 17.63 -5.43
N VAL A 261 -27.60 16.78 -6.22
CA VAL A 261 -29.05 16.59 -6.23
C VAL A 261 -29.39 15.12 -6.35
N ASN A 262 -30.63 14.77 -5.99
CA ASN A 262 -31.19 13.42 -6.09
C ASN A 262 -30.38 12.39 -5.29
N ASN A 263 -30.46 11.12 -5.68
CA ASN A 263 -29.80 10.03 -5.00
C ASN A 263 -28.30 9.98 -5.33
N TRP A 264 -27.53 9.72 -4.29
CA TRP A 264 -26.09 9.50 -4.35
C TRP A 264 -25.74 8.20 -3.66
N PHE A 265 -24.88 7.40 -4.29
CA PHE A 265 -24.58 6.04 -3.84
C PHE A 265 -23.07 5.82 -3.69
N TYR A 266 -22.71 5.09 -2.65
CA TYR A 266 -21.37 4.55 -2.46
C TYR A 266 -21.30 3.17 -3.11
N TYR A 267 -20.29 2.94 -3.93
CA TYR A 267 -20.02 1.67 -4.58
C TYR A 267 -18.66 1.14 -4.11
N ASN A 268 -18.60 -0.15 -3.82
CA ASN A 268 -17.34 -0.85 -3.60
C ASN A 268 -16.63 -1.14 -4.95
N GLN A 269 -15.50 -1.84 -4.88
CA GLN A 269 -14.71 -2.22 -6.04
C GLN A 269 -15.50 -3.08 -7.04
N ASP A 270 -16.37 -3.96 -6.54
CA ASP A 270 -17.23 -4.84 -7.34
C ASP A 270 -18.48 -4.15 -7.90
N GLN A 271 -18.52 -2.80 -7.84
CA GLN A 271 -19.66 -1.99 -8.29
C GLN A 271 -20.98 -2.28 -7.54
N SER A 272 -20.91 -2.89 -6.36
CA SER A 272 -22.07 -3.10 -5.50
C SER A 272 -22.32 -1.86 -4.64
N VAL A 273 -23.59 -1.47 -4.51
CA VAL A 273 -24.00 -0.35 -3.65
C VAL A 273 -23.84 -0.76 -2.19
N ILE A 274 -23.04 -0.01 -1.45
CA ILE A 274 -22.76 -0.24 -0.01
C ILE A 274 -23.34 0.87 0.89
N GLY A 275 -23.88 1.92 0.29
CA GLY A 275 -24.51 3.01 1.01
C GLY A 275 -25.01 4.09 0.07
N GLY A 276 -25.57 5.16 0.63
CA GLY A 276 -26.07 6.29 -0.11
C GLY A 276 -27.12 7.08 0.64
N GLY A 277 -27.69 8.06 -0.04
CA GLY A 277 -28.81 8.86 0.43
C GLY A 277 -29.16 9.94 -0.58
N GLN A 278 -30.01 10.87 -0.19
CA GLN A 278 -30.51 11.92 -1.08
C GLN A 278 -29.89 13.28 -0.75
N PHE A 279 -29.62 14.05 -1.81
CA PHE A 279 -29.29 15.46 -1.73
C PHE A 279 -30.43 16.34 -2.27
N GLU A 280 -30.61 17.49 -1.62
CA GLU A 280 -31.45 18.59 -2.09
C GLU A 280 -30.70 19.90 -1.87
N GLY A 281 -30.55 20.71 -2.93
CA GLY A 281 -29.81 21.98 -2.87
C GLY A 281 -28.35 21.82 -2.40
N GLY A 282 -27.71 20.68 -2.67
CA GLY A 282 -26.35 20.37 -2.20
C GLY A 282 -26.27 19.90 -0.75
N GLN A 283 -27.38 19.80 -0.03
CA GLN A 283 -27.45 19.35 1.36
C GLN A 283 -27.99 17.92 1.44
N LYS A 284 -27.45 17.12 2.37
CA LYS A 284 -27.98 15.78 2.65
C LYS A 284 -29.34 15.90 3.32
N ILE A 285 -30.28 15.05 2.89
CA ILE A 285 -31.61 14.95 3.48
C ILE A 285 -32.03 13.48 3.66
N GLY A 286 -32.93 13.24 4.60
CA GLY A 286 -33.54 11.94 4.85
C GLY A 286 -32.55 10.89 5.34
N LEU A 287 -32.86 9.62 5.08
CA LEU A 287 -32.05 8.49 5.52
C LEU A 287 -30.75 8.38 4.71
N TRP A 288 -29.65 8.17 5.42
CA TRP A 288 -28.32 7.99 4.88
C TRP A 288 -27.66 6.72 5.41
N VAL A 289 -26.87 6.09 4.53
CA VAL A 289 -25.99 4.97 4.85
C VAL A 289 -24.58 5.36 4.41
N GLU A 290 -23.70 5.61 5.37
CA GLU A 290 -22.35 6.16 5.16
C GLU A 290 -21.26 5.14 5.53
N PRO A 291 -20.49 4.63 4.57
CA PRO A 291 -19.34 3.79 4.86
C PRO A 291 -18.14 4.64 5.31
N GLU A 292 -17.54 4.27 6.44
CA GLU A 292 -16.24 4.72 6.91
C GLU A 292 -15.23 3.58 6.77
N VAL A 293 -14.06 3.89 6.23
CA VAL A 293 -13.01 2.88 5.95
C VAL A 293 -11.81 3.14 6.84
N PHE A 294 -11.47 2.15 7.66
CA PHE A 294 -10.22 2.10 8.39
C PHE A 294 -9.25 1.19 7.65
N ILE A 295 -8.11 1.75 7.23
CA ILE A 295 -7.04 1.00 6.57
C ILE A 295 -5.91 0.85 7.58
N GLY A 296 -5.48 -0.38 7.84
CA GLY A 296 -4.23 -0.62 8.56
C GLY A 296 -3.36 -1.65 7.89
N LYS A 297 -2.29 -2.02 8.59
CA LYS A 297 -1.18 -2.81 8.05
C LYS A 297 -1.62 -4.15 7.45
N TRP A 298 -2.65 -4.78 8.03
CA TRP A 298 -3.05 -6.16 7.72
C TRP A 298 -4.42 -6.28 7.05
N GLY A 299 -5.10 -5.16 6.78
CA GLY A 299 -6.41 -5.23 6.20
C GLY A 299 -7.21 -3.95 6.32
N ARG A 300 -8.50 -4.10 6.03
CA ARG A 300 -9.45 -3.00 5.94
C ARG A 300 -10.67 -3.35 6.76
N ILE A 301 -11.19 -2.36 7.44
CA ILE A 301 -12.44 -2.43 8.17
C ILE A 301 -13.36 -1.40 7.54
N ILE A 302 -14.59 -1.82 7.22
CA ILE A 302 -15.65 -0.90 6.80
C ILE A 302 -16.68 -0.87 7.92
N VAL A 303 -16.92 0.33 8.44
CA VAL A 303 -17.98 0.63 9.40
C VAL A 303 -19.08 1.37 8.65
N ILE A 304 -20.34 1.01 8.90
CA ILE A 304 -21.48 1.65 8.25
C ILE A 304 -22.23 2.47 9.29
N HIS A 305 -22.38 3.76 9.05
CA HIS A 305 -23.25 4.63 9.85
C HIS A 305 -24.59 4.80 9.15
N LYS A 306 -25.68 4.63 9.87
CA LYS A 306 -27.04 4.83 9.35
C LYS A 306 -27.78 5.81 10.22
N GLY A 307 -28.45 6.78 9.61
CA GLY A 307 -29.32 7.69 10.34
C GLY A 307 -29.89 8.74 9.42
N GLU A 308 -30.50 9.77 9.99
CA GLU A 308 -31.20 10.80 9.23
C GLU A 308 -30.40 12.11 9.17
N TYR A 309 -30.52 12.80 8.03
CA TYR A 309 -30.12 14.19 7.87
C TYR A 309 -31.34 15.09 7.70
N VAL A 310 -31.31 16.24 8.36
CA VAL A 310 -32.28 17.33 8.18
C VAL A 310 -31.48 18.59 7.85
N ASN A 311 -31.74 19.21 6.69
CA ASN A 311 -31.02 20.41 6.22
C ASN A 311 -29.49 20.28 6.30
N GLY A 312 -28.96 19.15 5.82
CA GLY A 312 -27.52 18.90 5.76
C GLY A 312 -26.84 18.56 7.09
N VAL A 313 -27.57 18.53 8.22
CA VAL A 313 -27.03 18.12 9.53
C VAL A 313 -27.59 16.79 10.00
N ARG A 314 -26.75 15.98 10.67
CA ARG A 314 -27.20 14.72 11.27
C ARG A 314 -28.26 15.00 12.34
N HIS A 315 -29.32 14.20 12.34
CA HIS A 315 -30.46 14.36 13.22
C HIS A 315 -30.94 12.99 13.72
N GLY A 316 -31.45 12.97 14.95
CA GLY A 316 -32.08 11.79 15.54
C GLY A 316 -31.11 10.64 15.81
N GLU A 317 -31.64 9.43 15.88
CA GLU A 317 -30.86 8.23 16.17
C GLU A 317 -29.97 7.82 14.99
N TRP A 318 -28.73 7.52 15.30
CA TRP A 318 -27.73 7.03 14.37
C TRP A 318 -27.18 5.69 14.84
N ALA A 319 -27.21 4.68 13.98
CA ALA A 319 -26.68 3.35 14.24
C ALA A 319 -25.31 3.18 13.58
N THR A 320 -24.38 2.55 14.30
CA THR A 320 -23.07 2.14 13.76
C THR A 320 -23.04 0.63 13.62
N ILE A 321 -22.84 0.14 12.39
CA ILE A 321 -22.88 -1.27 12.02
C ILE A 321 -21.48 -1.73 11.61
N PHE A 322 -21.05 -2.88 12.12
CA PHE A 322 -19.72 -3.45 11.87
C PHE A 322 -19.80 -4.82 11.19
N GLY A 323 -19.57 -4.85 9.88
CA GLY A 323 -19.63 -6.07 9.08
C GLY A 323 -20.89 -6.89 9.35
N ASN A 324 -20.71 -8.19 9.58
CA ASN A 324 -21.82 -9.12 9.86
C ASN A 324 -22.27 -9.14 11.33
N ARG A 325 -21.68 -8.31 12.22
CA ARG A 325 -22.03 -8.30 13.65
C ARG A 325 -23.30 -7.49 13.95
N GLY A 326 -23.85 -6.80 12.95
CA GLY A 326 -24.98 -5.89 13.14
C GLY A 326 -24.56 -4.59 13.80
N GLN A 327 -25.49 -3.96 14.51
CA GLN A 327 -25.27 -2.69 15.19
C GLN A 327 -24.38 -2.88 16.42
N VAL A 328 -23.23 -2.21 16.42
CA VAL A 328 -22.24 -2.24 17.52
C VAL A 328 -22.16 -0.91 18.28
N GLY A 329 -22.77 0.14 17.76
CA GLY A 329 -22.79 1.44 18.41
C GLY A 329 -23.79 2.40 17.80
N GLY A 330 -23.59 3.69 18.06
CA GLY A 330 -24.54 4.74 17.70
C GLY A 330 -24.98 5.58 18.88
N GLY A 331 -25.93 6.48 18.61
CA GLY A 331 -26.56 7.39 19.57
C GLY A 331 -27.33 8.49 18.85
N ALA A 332 -27.80 9.49 19.60
CA ALA A 332 -28.63 10.56 19.06
C ALA A 332 -27.81 11.80 18.65
N TYR A 333 -28.17 12.40 17.52
CA TYR A 333 -27.72 13.72 17.11
C TYR A 333 -28.81 14.77 17.36
N LEU A 334 -28.41 15.88 17.97
CA LEU A 334 -29.20 17.09 18.12
C LEU A 334 -28.49 18.25 17.42
N GLN A 335 -29.12 18.81 16.37
CA GLN A 335 -28.55 19.90 15.57
C GLN A 335 -27.15 19.60 15.00
N GLY A 336 -26.92 18.36 14.53
CA GLY A 336 -25.64 17.93 14.00
C GLY A 336 -24.59 17.57 15.05
N LEU A 337 -24.88 17.74 16.34
CA LEU A 337 -23.97 17.41 17.44
C LEU A 337 -24.44 16.15 18.16
N LYS A 338 -23.49 15.29 18.53
CA LYS A 338 -23.79 14.12 19.36
C LYS A 338 -24.39 14.58 20.69
N HIS A 339 -25.45 13.92 21.14
CA HIS A 339 -26.16 14.24 22.36
C HIS A 339 -26.66 12.96 23.06
N GLY A 340 -26.67 12.96 24.39
CA GLY A 340 -27.12 11.82 25.19
C GLY A 340 -26.12 10.66 25.19
N LEU A 341 -26.62 9.44 25.39
CA LEU A 341 -25.79 8.24 25.44
C LEU A 341 -25.31 7.86 24.04
N TRP A 342 -24.02 7.53 23.95
CA TRP A 342 -23.37 7.11 22.72
C TRP A 342 -22.46 5.92 22.95
N THR A 343 -22.36 5.09 21.92
CA THR A 343 -21.31 4.09 21.76
C THR A 343 -20.53 4.41 20.50
N ASP A 344 -19.33 4.95 20.65
CA ASP A 344 -18.39 5.21 19.57
C ASP A 344 -17.64 3.95 19.18
N VAL A 345 -17.34 3.81 17.89
CA VAL A 345 -16.44 2.81 17.36
C VAL A 345 -15.17 3.51 16.93
N GLU A 346 -14.09 3.29 17.66
CA GLU A 346 -12.76 3.80 17.34
C GLU A 346 -11.99 2.65 16.67
N GLY A 347 -11.77 2.74 15.35
CA GLY A 347 -11.05 1.72 14.61
C GLY A 347 -9.53 1.84 14.82
N TYR A 348 -8.91 0.86 15.47
CA TYR A 348 -7.46 0.72 15.52
C TYR A 348 -7.03 -0.52 14.73
N ALA A 349 -6.44 -0.29 13.56
CA ALA A 349 -5.88 -1.37 12.76
C ALA A 349 -4.41 -1.59 13.17
N GLY A 350 -4.23 -2.27 14.32
CA GLY A 350 -2.92 -2.58 14.92
C GLY A 350 -2.21 -3.80 14.32
N PHE A 351 -1.01 -4.10 14.81
CA PHE A 351 -0.08 -5.10 14.28
C PHE A 351 -0.56 -6.56 14.31
N TRP A 352 -1.62 -6.91 15.07
CA TRP A 352 -2.04 -8.31 15.22
C TRP A 352 -3.55 -8.53 15.11
N CYS A 353 -4.34 -7.48 15.02
CA CYS A 353 -5.80 -7.57 14.94
C CYS A 353 -6.40 -6.24 14.45
N SER A 354 -7.49 -6.35 13.69
CA SER A 354 -8.45 -5.27 13.47
C SER A 354 -9.25 -5.07 14.76
N MET A 355 -8.71 -4.32 15.70
CA MET A 355 -9.40 -4.01 16.95
C MET A 355 -10.29 -2.78 16.75
N GLY A 356 -11.60 -2.97 16.88
CA GLY A 356 -12.47 -1.85 17.23
C GLY A 356 -12.38 -1.62 18.72
N ILE A 357 -12.16 -0.39 19.16
CA ILE A 357 -12.39 0.01 20.54
C ILE A 357 -13.80 0.59 20.58
N LEU A 358 -14.66 0.04 21.43
CA LEU A 358 -15.95 0.66 21.73
C LEU A 358 -15.77 1.57 22.94
N SER A 359 -16.10 2.85 22.79
CA SER A 359 -16.18 3.77 23.93
C SER A 359 -17.64 4.20 24.13
N GLN A 360 -18.18 3.95 25.32
CA GLN A 360 -19.57 4.26 25.66
C GLN A 360 -19.62 5.30 26.77
N GLY A 361 -20.40 6.36 26.57
CA GLY A 361 -20.57 7.43 27.54
C GLY A 361 -21.58 8.45 27.06
N GLU A 362 -21.61 9.60 27.74
CA GLU A 362 -22.57 10.66 27.46
C GLU A 362 -21.92 11.81 26.69
N TYR A 363 -22.65 12.34 25.72
CA TYR A 363 -22.34 13.56 25.00
C TYR A 363 -23.28 14.69 25.38
N VAL A 364 -22.72 15.89 25.58
CA VAL A 364 -23.48 17.14 25.67
C VAL A 364 -22.93 18.10 24.63
N ASN A 365 -23.76 18.45 23.64
CA ASN A 365 -23.42 19.36 22.53
C ASN A 365 -22.13 18.95 21.81
N GLY A 366 -21.97 17.66 21.52
CA GLY A 366 -20.82 17.12 20.81
C GLY A 366 -19.56 16.94 21.67
N VAL A 367 -19.61 17.27 22.97
CA VAL A 367 -18.50 17.06 23.90
C VAL A 367 -18.73 15.83 24.76
N LYS A 368 -17.73 14.93 24.84
CA LYS A 368 -17.72 13.79 25.76
C LYS A 368 -17.73 14.29 27.20
N VAL A 369 -18.72 13.89 28.00
CA VAL A 369 -18.82 14.24 29.43
C VAL A 369 -18.91 12.98 30.29
N GLY A 370 -18.62 13.13 31.58
CA GLY A 370 -18.77 12.05 32.55
C GLY A 370 -17.78 10.89 32.37
N LEU A 371 -18.20 9.71 32.82
CA LEU A 371 -17.40 8.48 32.77
C LEU A 371 -17.62 7.76 31.44
N TRP A 372 -16.52 7.37 30.80
CA TRP A 372 -16.54 6.60 29.55
C TRP A 372 -16.05 5.18 29.80
N LEU A 373 -16.89 4.21 29.44
CA LEU A 373 -16.56 2.79 29.48
C LEU A 373 -15.90 2.40 28.16
N ILE A 374 -14.77 1.70 28.24
CA ILE A 374 -14.02 1.28 27.07
C ILE A 374 -14.00 -0.24 27.04
N SER A 375 -14.32 -0.81 25.87
CA SER A 375 -14.26 -2.25 25.64
C SER A 375 -13.62 -2.57 24.30
N GLU A 376 -13.01 -3.74 24.21
CA GLU A 376 -12.42 -4.23 22.98
C GLU A 376 -13.45 -5.02 22.17
N LEU A 377 -13.57 -4.70 20.89
CA LEU A 377 -14.37 -5.44 19.92
C LEU A 377 -13.55 -6.64 19.38
N ASN A 378 -13.14 -7.56 20.25
CA ASN A 378 -12.46 -8.78 19.82
C ASN A 378 -13.44 -9.76 19.14
N SER A 379 -12.91 -10.74 18.40
CA SER A 379 -13.60 -11.69 17.50
C SER A 379 -14.63 -12.64 18.14
N GLY A 380 -15.15 -12.34 19.34
CA GLY A 380 -16.22 -13.14 19.95
C GLY A 380 -16.49 -12.91 21.44
N GLN A 381 -15.75 -12.01 22.12
CA GLN A 381 -15.99 -11.69 23.53
C GLN A 381 -15.79 -10.19 23.78
N MET A 382 -16.82 -9.52 24.33
CA MET A 382 -16.66 -8.19 24.91
C MET A 382 -15.96 -8.34 26.27
N LYS A 383 -14.72 -7.85 26.37
CA LYS A 383 -14.06 -7.66 27.67
C LYS A 383 -14.16 -6.19 28.04
N TRP A 384 -14.87 -5.92 29.13
CA TRP A 384 -14.97 -4.58 29.71
C TRP A 384 -13.76 -4.34 30.61
N TRP A 385 -12.95 -3.35 30.26
CA TRP A 385 -11.93 -2.84 31.18
C TRP A 385 -12.55 -1.68 31.95
N ARG A 386 -13.02 -1.93 33.19
CA ARG A 386 -13.17 -0.81 34.12
C ARG A 386 -11.76 -0.37 34.52
N GLN A 387 -11.46 0.91 34.32
CA GLN A 387 -10.43 1.63 35.08
C GLN A 387 -8.94 1.46 34.66
N LEU A 388 -8.53 1.78 33.43
CA LEU A 388 -7.08 1.98 33.12
C LEU A 388 -6.71 3.36 32.56
N LEU A 389 -7.65 4.11 31.99
CA LEU A 389 -7.36 5.45 31.44
C LEU A 389 -7.44 6.59 32.46
N ILE A 390 -8.19 6.42 33.55
CA ILE A 390 -8.27 7.42 34.63
C ILE A 390 -6.95 7.53 35.39
N ASP A 391 -6.20 6.45 35.58
CA ASP A 391 -4.90 6.48 36.28
C ASP A 391 -3.78 7.05 35.40
N TRP A 392 -3.89 6.92 34.07
CA TRP A 392 -2.97 7.57 33.14
C TRP A 392 -3.20 9.09 33.07
N PHE A 393 -4.47 9.54 33.04
CA PHE A 393 -4.80 10.98 33.03
C PHE A 393 -4.54 11.66 34.39
N LYS A 394 -4.82 10.98 35.52
CA LYS A 394 -4.55 11.52 36.86
C LYS A 394 -3.07 11.75 37.12
N ARG A 395 -2.16 10.89 36.63
CA ARG A 395 -0.71 11.09 36.76
C ARG A 395 -0.23 12.32 35.97
N ARG A 396 -0.80 12.60 34.80
CA ARG A 396 -0.37 13.72 33.96
C ARG A 396 -0.87 15.10 34.38
N ILE A 397 -1.95 15.18 35.16
CA ILE A 397 -2.48 16.43 35.71
C ILE A 397 -1.82 16.79 37.05
N VAL A 398 -1.37 15.78 37.82
CA VAL A 398 -0.70 16.00 39.11
C VAL A 398 0.79 16.32 38.95
N ASP A 399 1.44 15.85 37.88
CA ASP A 399 2.87 16.11 37.60
C ASP A 399 3.10 17.38 36.72
N GLY A 400 2.06 18.18 36.50
CA GLY A 400 2.05 19.34 35.60
C GLY A 400 1.81 20.70 36.26
N SER A 401 2.03 20.81 37.57
CA SER A 401 1.96 22.07 38.34
C SER A 401 3.21 22.29 39.17
#